data_AF-A0A660V5S6-F1
#
_entry.id   AF-A0A660V5S6-F1
#
_cell.length_a   1.000
_cell.length_b   1.000
_cell.length_c   1.000
_cell.angle_alpha   90.00
_cell.angle_beta   90.00
_cell.angle_gamma   90.00
#
_symmetry.space_group_name_H-M   'P 1'
#
loop_
_entity.id
_entity.type
_entity.pdbx_description
1 polymer ?
#
loop_
_entity_poly.entity_id
_entity_poly.type
_entity_poly.pdbx_seq_one_letter_code
_entity_poly.pdbx_strand_id
1 'polypeptide(L)'
;MIAVGLKSRLAGYCRPLYIVLAVLLCLSFWIILTYCTKAGQDSIKVYDLTWTYKTGEGSEVFRKWRYFIESKTNLPRKVQKYHKLAPEDDYILEETLRVDYPSADEIRLVIRDAGL
;
A
#
# COMPACT_ATOMS: atom_id res chain seq x y z
N MET A 1 63.21 -23.39 3.65
CA MET A 1 62.82 -21.95 3.58
C MET A 1 61.57 -21.74 2.70
N ILE A 2 60.45 -22.44 2.95
CA ILE A 2 59.23 -22.36 2.11
C ILE A 2 57.98 -21.94 2.93
N ALA A 3 58.00 -22.10 4.25
CA ALA A 3 56.83 -21.85 5.11
C ALA A 3 56.48 -20.37 5.37
N VAL A 4 57.39 -19.42 5.09
CA VAL A 4 57.17 -17.99 5.38
C VAL A 4 56.36 -17.29 4.26
N GLY A 5 56.37 -17.83 3.04
CA GLY A 5 55.70 -17.23 1.88
C GLY A 5 54.20 -17.54 1.72
N LEU A 6 53.69 -18.59 2.40
CA LEU A 6 52.27 -18.97 2.30
C LEU A 6 51.40 -18.15 3.28
N LYS A 7 51.94 -17.84 4.46
CA LYS A 7 51.25 -17.04 5.50
C LYS A 7 51.03 -15.58 5.08
N SER A 8 52.01 -14.98 4.38
CA SER A 8 51.91 -13.59 3.92
C SER A 8 50.93 -13.43 2.74
N ARG A 9 50.79 -14.45 1.89
CA ARG A 9 49.84 -14.44 0.75
C ARG A 9 48.39 -14.62 1.17
N LEU A 10 48.11 -15.41 2.22
CA LEU A 10 46.76 -15.59 2.77
C LEU A 10 46.26 -14.34 3.51
N ALA A 11 47.17 -13.61 4.19
CA ALA A 11 46.83 -12.38 4.92
C ALA A 11 46.35 -11.23 4.00
N GLY A 12 46.84 -11.18 2.76
CA GLY A 12 46.39 -10.20 1.76
C GLY A 12 44.99 -10.48 1.20
N TYR A 13 44.50 -11.72 1.32
CA TYR A 13 43.20 -12.15 0.79
C TYR A 13 42.07 -12.05 1.84
N CYS A 14 42.37 -12.08 3.14
CA CYS A 14 41.35 -12.02 4.20
C CYS A 14 40.62 -10.67 4.30
N ARG A 15 41.32 -9.55 4.10
CA ARG A 15 40.70 -8.20 4.10
C ARG A 15 39.71 -7.99 2.94
N PRO A 16 40.06 -8.26 1.67
CA PRO A 16 39.10 -8.10 0.57
C PRO A 16 37.96 -9.12 0.65
N LEU A 17 38.21 -10.35 1.10
CA LEU A 17 37.17 -11.37 1.26
C LEU A 17 36.10 -10.95 2.28
N TYR A 18 36.51 -10.36 3.41
CA TYR A 18 35.60 -9.84 4.42
C TYR A 18 34.73 -8.70 3.87
N ILE A 19 35.32 -7.79 3.08
CA ILE A 19 34.56 -6.69 2.46
C ILE A 19 33.52 -7.23 1.48
N VAL A 20 33.89 -8.21 0.64
CA VAL A 20 32.95 -8.84 -0.30
C VAL A 20 31.81 -9.53 0.44
N LEU A 21 32.10 -10.29 1.50
CA LEU A 21 31.08 -10.93 2.34
C LEU A 21 30.16 -9.91 3.03
N ALA A 22 30.71 -8.83 3.58
CA ALA A 22 29.93 -7.76 4.19
C ALA A 22 29.00 -7.06 3.19
N VAL A 23 29.47 -6.83 1.96
CA VAL A 23 28.65 -6.26 0.88
C VAL A 23 27.53 -7.22 0.48
N LEU A 24 27.81 -8.53 0.35
CA LEU A 24 26.78 -9.54 0.05
C LEU A 24 25.72 -9.63 1.16
N LEU A 25 26.11 -9.54 2.43
CA LEU A 25 25.18 -9.51 3.55
C LEU A 25 24.35 -8.22 3.57
N CYS A 26 24.94 -7.07 3.32
CA CYS A 26 24.20 -5.80 3.20
C CYS A 26 23.20 -5.82 2.03
N LEU A 27 23.61 -6.35 0.88
CA LEU A 27 22.73 -6.47 -0.29
C LEU A 27 21.58 -7.44 -0.04
N SER A 28 21.86 -8.61 0.55
CA SER A 28 20.79 -9.57 0.89
C SER A 28 19.83 -9.01 1.93
N PHE A 29 20.33 -8.33 2.97
CA PHE A 29 19.49 -7.65 3.94
C PHE A 29 18.59 -6.58 3.30
N TRP A 30 19.15 -5.74 2.41
CA TRP A 30 18.37 -4.72 1.71
C TRP A 30 17.32 -5.33 0.77
N ILE A 31 17.67 -6.40 0.04
CA ILE A 31 16.72 -7.13 -0.81
C ILE A 31 15.59 -7.72 0.04
N ILE A 32 15.90 -8.38 1.16
CA ILE A 32 14.91 -8.94 2.08
C ILE A 32 14.00 -7.83 2.62
N LEU A 33 14.56 -6.71 3.08
CA LEU A 33 13.78 -5.57 3.58
C LEU A 33 12.80 -5.05 2.52
N THR A 34 13.23 -4.96 1.26
CA THR A 34 12.42 -4.47 0.14
C THR A 34 11.32 -5.45 -0.27
N TYR A 35 11.55 -6.75 -0.15
CA TYR A 35 10.52 -7.77 -0.39
C TYR A 35 9.50 -7.83 0.74
N CYS A 36 9.96 -7.74 2.00
CA CYS A 36 9.08 -7.70 3.18
C CYS A 36 8.16 -6.48 3.16
N THR A 37 8.64 -5.31 2.73
CA THR A 37 7.81 -4.10 2.62
C THR A 37 6.76 -4.19 1.50
N LYS A 38 7.08 -4.85 0.38
CA LYS A 38 6.10 -5.12 -0.68
C LYS A 38 5.04 -6.14 -0.28
N ALA A 39 5.38 -7.13 0.54
CA ALA A 39 4.43 -8.16 0.98
C ALA A 39 3.29 -7.61 1.87
N GLY A 40 3.52 -6.48 2.54
CA GLY A 40 2.52 -5.79 3.38
C GLY A 40 1.67 -4.74 2.65
N GLN A 41 1.92 -4.48 1.37
CA GLN A 41 1.14 -3.50 0.60
C GLN A 41 -0.05 -4.20 -0.06
N ASP A 42 -1.19 -4.19 0.62
CA ASP A 42 -2.41 -4.72 0.05
C ASP A 42 -2.78 -3.97 -1.23
N SER A 43 -2.97 -4.72 -2.32
CA SER A 43 -3.28 -4.12 -3.62
C SER A 43 -4.67 -3.47 -3.56
N ILE A 44 -4.75 -2.20 -3.91
CA ILE A 44 -6.01 -1.45 -4.01
C ILE A 44 -6.54 -1.55 -5.44
N LYS A 45 -7.77 -2.04 -5.59
CA LYS A 45 -8.55 -1.97 -6.84
C LYS A 45 -9.38 -0.70 -6.84
N VAL A 46 -9.47 -0.04 -7.99
CA VAL A 46 -10.24 1.20 -8.15
C VAL A 46 -11.42 0.94 -9.08
N TYR A 47 -12.62 1.31 -8.63
CA TYR A 47 -13.85 1.17 -9.40
C TYR A 47 -14.54 2.53 -9.51
N ASP A 48 -14.96 2.88 -10.72
CA ASP A 48 -15.70 4.11 -11.00
C ASP A 48 -17.16 3.77 -11.29
N LEU A 49 -18.08 4.36 -10.51
CA LEU A 49 -19.52 4.32 -10.72
C LEU A 49 -19.98 5.69 -11.21
N THR A 50 -20.59 5.76 -12.39
CA THR A 50 -21.07 7.02 -13.00
C THR A 50 -22.55 6.93 -13.29
N TRP A 51 -23.30 8.01 -13.02
CA TRP A 51 -24.72 8.09 -13.34
C TRP A 51 -25.15 9.55 -13.51
N THR A 52 -26.32 9.75 -14.11
CA THR A 52 -26.94 11.06 -14.29
C THR A 52 -28.32 11.05 -13.64
N TYR A 53 -28.70 12.16 -13.02
CA TYR A 53 -30.07 12.36 -12.53
C TYR A 53 -30.53 13.79 -12.84
N LYS A 54 -31.85 14.00 -12.86
CA LYS A 54 -32.45 15.33 -13.01
C LYS A 54 -32.82 15.89 -11.65
N THR A 55 -32.50 17.16 -11.42
CA THR A 55 -32.98 17.89 -10.25
C THR A 55 -34.49 18.15 -10.38
N GLY A 56 -35.13 18.59 -9.29
CA GLY A 56 -36.54 19.00 -9.33
C GLY A 56 -36.82 20.16 -10.31
N GLU A 57 -35.78 20.93 -10.66
CA GLU A 57 -35.84 22.03 -11.64
C GLU A 57 -35.58 21.56 -13.09
N GLY A 58 -35.36 20.25 -13.30
CA GLY A 58 -35.14 19.66 -14.62
C GLY A 58 -33.68 19.70 -15.10
N SER A 59 -32.78 20.33 -14.35
CA SER A 59 -31.35 20.37 -14.67
C SER A 59 -30.71 18.98 -14.51
N GLU A 60 -29.90 18.56 -15.47
CA GLU A 60 -29.14 17.31 -15.36
C GLU A 60 -27.89 17.51 -14.50
N VAL A 61 -27.66 16.58 -13.58
CA VAL A 61 -26.45 16.51 -12.76
C VAL A 61 -25.78 15.17 -12.99
N PHE A 62 -24.51 15.24 -13.37
CA PHE A 62 -23.68 14.06 -13.61
C PHE A 62 -22.91 13.75 -12.34
N ARG A 63 -23.00 12.51 -11.86
CA ARG A 63 -22.32 12.04 -10.65
C ARG A 63 -21.32 10.96 -11.01
N LYS A 64 -20.22 10.97 -10.26
CA LYS A 64 -19.22 9.90 -10.29
C LYS A 64 -18.76 9.59 -8.89
N TRP A 65 -18.83 8.34 -8.49
CA TRP A 65 -18.19 7.84 -7.28
C TRP A 65 -17.02 6.95 -7.65
N ARG A 66 -15.88 7.15 -6.98
CA ARG A 66 -14.66 6.34 -7.13
C ARG A 66 -14.38 5.60 -5.84
N TYR A 67 -14.41 4.28 -5.90
CA TYR A 67 -14.17 3.38 -4.79
C TYR A 67 -12.75 2.83 -4.83
N PHE A 68 -12.07 2.84 -3.69
CA PHE A 68 -10.75 2.25 -3.49
C PHE A 68 -10.92 1.03 -2.58
N ILE A 69 -10.88 -0.16 -3.17
CA ILE A 69 -11.21 -1.43 -2.52
C ILE A 69 -9.93 -2.24 -2.28
N GLU A 70 -9.74 -2.69 -1.06
CA GLU A 70 -8.63 -3.59 -0.71
C GLU A 70 -8.86 -4.97 -1.31
N SER A 71 -7.92 -5.46 -2.12
CA SER A 71 -8.12 -6.69 -2.90
C SER A 71 -8.26 -7.95 -2.07
N LYS A 72 -7.67 -7.99 -0.86
CA LYS A 72 -7.70 -9.17 0.00
C LYS A 72 -9.03 -9.33 0.72
N THR A 73 -9.57 -8.23 1.24
CA THR A 73 -10.78 -8.23 2.07
C THR A 73 -12.04 -7.81 1.30
N ASN A 74 -11.87 -7.23 0.11
CA ASN A 74 -12.91 -6.54 -0.65
C ASN A 74 -13.59 -5.40 0.12
N LEU A 75 -12.93 -4.88 1.16
CA LEU A 75 -13.44 -3.75 1.93
C LEU A 75 -13.04 -2.42 1.27
N PRO A 76 -13.98 -1.48 1.07
CA PRO A 76 -13.65 -0.14 0.59
C PRO A 76 -12.91 0.63 1.67
N ARG A 77 -11.69 1.09 1.39
CA ARG A 77 -10.88 1.91 2.31
C ARG A 77 -11.09 3.41 2.11
N LYS A 78 -11.52 3.80 0.90
CA LYS A 78 -11.76 5.20 0.54
C LYS A 78 -12.83 5.29 -0.55
N VAL A 79 -13.65 6.34 -0.46
CA VAL A 79 -14.63 6.71 -1.48
C VAL A 79 -14.44 8.17 -1.83
N GLN A 80 -14.49 8.51 -3.11
CA GLN A 80 -14.49 9.89 -3.59
C GLN A 80 -15.74 10.15 -4.38
N LYS A 81 -16.44 11.23 -4.06
CA LYS A 81 -17.66 11.66 -4.76
C LYS A 81 -17.35 12.87 -5.61
N TYR A 82 -17.81 12.84 -6.85
CA TYR A 82 -17.63 13.89 -7.83
C TYR A 82 -18.96 14.24 -8.46
N HIS A 83 -19.06 15.47 -8.94
CA HIS A 83 -20.15 15.91 -9.79
C HIS A 83 -19.66 16.81 -10.92
N LYS A 84 -20.51 17.01 -11.92
CA LYS A 84 -20.41 18.10 -12.90
C LYS A 84 -21.79 18.49 -13.40
N LEU A 85 -21.91 19.70 -13.92
CA LEU A 85 -23.19 20.28 -14.36
C LEU A 85 -23.40 20.14 -15.86
N ALA A 86 -22.33 20.17 -16.67
CA ALA A 86 -22.41 19.93 -18.10
C ALA A 86 -21.66 18.63 -18.53
N PRO A 87 -22.09 17.97 -19.61
CA PRO A 87 -21.41 16.79 -20.16
C PRO A 87 -19.95 17.03 -20.58
N GLU A 88 -19.64 18.26 -21.00
CA GLU A 88 -18.32 18.70 -21.46
C GLU A 88 -17.38 19.11 -20.33
N ASP A 89 -17.91 19.36 -19.13
CA ASP A 89 -17.09 19.77 -17.99
C ASP A 89 -16.25 18.62 -17.42
N ASP A 90 -15.21 18.99 -16.70
CA ASP A 90 -14.47 18.08 -15.84
C ASP A 90 -15.23 17.77 -14.55
N TYR A 91 -15.02 16.57 -14.01
CA TYR A 91 -15.58 16.18 -12.72
C TYR A 91 -14.91 16.93 -11.58
N ILE A 92 -15.71 17.61 -10.76
CA ILE A 92 -15.27 18.31 -9.55
C ILE A 92 -15.41 17.38 -8.34
N LEU A 93 -14.34 17.25 -7.55
CA LEU A 93 -14.38 16.48 -6.30
C LEU A 93 -15.22 17.22 -5.26
N GLU A 94 -16.27 16.56 -4.80
CA GLU A 94 -17.20 17.09 -3.79
C GLU A 94 -16.80 16.61 -2.39
N GLU A 95 -16.52 15.30 -2.24
CA GLU A 95 -16.30 14.69 -0.93
C GLU A 95 -15.29 13.55 -1.03
N THR A 96 -14.48 13.38 0.03
CA THR A 96 -13.66 12.19 0.23
C THR A 96 -13.98 11.56 1.57
N LEU A 97 -14.40 10.30 1.56
CA LEU A 97 -14.66 9.48 2.74
C LEU A 97 -13.52 8.49 2.92
N ARG A 98 -12.99 8.39 4.13
CA ARG A 98 -12.10 7.30 4.57
C ARG A 98 -12.90 6.35 5.44
N VAL A 99 -12.70 5.05 5.23
CA VAL A 99 -13.43 4.02 5.94
C VAL A 99 -12.42 3.15 6.69
N ASP A 100 -12.43 3.31 8.00
CA ASP A 100 -11.64 2.51 8.92
C ASP A 100 -12.49 1.37 9.45
N TYR A 101 -11.88 0.18 9.53
CA TYR A 101 -12.54 -1.03 10.00
C TYR A 101 -11.88 -1.47 11.30
N PRO A 102 -12.65 -1.75 12.35
CA PRO A 102 -12.09 -2.24 13.59
C PRO A 102 -11.48 -3.64 13.37
N SER A 103 -10.37 -3.89 14.06
CA SER A 103 -9.77 -5.20 14.20
C SER A 103 -10.70 -6.15 14.96
N ALA A 104 -10.45 -7.45 14.84
CA ALA A 104 -11.19 -8.45 15.59
C ALA A 104 -11.08 -8.25 17.11
N ASP A 105 -9.94 -7.74 17.59
CA ASP A 105 -9.74 -7.41 19.01
C ASP A 105 -10.58 -6.23 19.46
N GLU A 106 -10.63 -5.16 18.65
CA GLU A 106 -11.48 -3.99 18.92
C GLU A 106 -12.97 -4.38 18.91
N ILE A 107 -13.39 -5.24 17.97
CA ILE A 107 -14.76 -5.77 17.95
C ILE A 107 -15.06 -6.56 19.23
N ARG A 108 -14.14 -7.46 19.65
CA ARG A 108 -14.31 -8.24 20.89
C ARG A 108 -14.41 -7.36 22.13
N LEU A 109 -13.63 -6.29 22.18
CA LEU A 109 -13.64 -5.35 23.30
C LEU A 109 -14.98 -4.62 23.38
N VAL A 110 -15.50 -4.13 22.25
CA VAL A 110 -16.81 -3.47 22.19
C VAL A 110 -17.94 -4.44 22.59
N ILE A 111 -17.90 -5.70 22.17
CA ILE A 111 -18.90 -6.71 22.57
C ILE A 111 -18.87 -6.94 24.10
N ARG A 112 -17.68 -7.11 24.68
CA ARG A 112 -17.52 -7.29 26.13
C ARG A 112 -18.07 -6.07 26.90
N ASP A 113 -17.75 -4.87 26.47
CA ASP A 113 -18.20 -3.63 27.12
C ASP A 113 -19.71 -3.46 27.04
N ALA A 114 -20.35 -3.99 25.99
CA ALA A 114 -21.80 -4.02 25.86
C ALA A 114 -22.51 -5.04 26.78
N GLY A 115 -21.76 -5.87 27.52
CA GLY A 115 -22.31 -6.85 28.45
C GLY A 115 -22.91 -8.10 27.80
N LEU A 116 -22.51 -8.40 26.56
CA LEU A 116 -22.86 -9.62 25.82
C LEU A 116 -21.78 -10.70 25.95
#